data_AF-A0A959TFY1-F1
#
_entry.id   AF-A0A959TFY1-F1
#
_cell.length_a   1.000
_cell.length_b   1.000
_cell.length_c   1.000
_cell.angle_alpha   90.00
_cell.angle_beta   90.00
_cell.angle_gamma   90.00
#
_symmetry.space_group_name_H-M   'P 1'
#
loop_
_entity.id
_entity.type
_entity.pdbx_description
1 polymer ?
#
loop_
_entity_poly.entity_id
_entity_poly.type
_entity_poly.pdbx_seq_one_letter_code
_entity_poly.pdbx_strand_id
1 'polypeptide(L)'
;DQGADLQAFAEELEAIGVTHCHTYLGDGSTCYYGPSFFRIEGPAVWSWTTVAHPASAERLYRALSTFLDGRMDRNTFLHEAAGAGVEVLTFNVTNRTLTFLDKEGSVLAVEPIVPFPARSN
;
A
#
# COMPACT_ATOMS: atom_id res chain seq x y z
N ASP A 1 -3.01 11.60 7.73
CA ASP A 1 -3.32 12.73 6.83
C ASP A 1 -3.95 12.26 5.54
N GLN A 2 -4.99 12.96 5.11
CA GLN A 2 -5.66 12.74 3.83
C GLN A 2 -4.66 12.96 2.70
N GLY A 3 -4.34 11.90 1.96
CA GLY A 3 -3.61 11.97 0.69
C GLY A 3 -2.30 12.76 0.77
N ALA A 4 -1.27 12.20 1.40
CA ALA A 4 0.07 12.52 0.93
C ALA A 4 0.08 12.24 -0.57
N ASP A 5 0.41 13.23 -1.37
CA ASP A 5 0.55 13.07 -2.81
C ASP A 5 1.50 11.90 -3.05
N LEU A 6 0.96 10.77 -3.52
CA LEU A 6 1.73 9.55 -3.68
C LEU A 6 2.86 9.76 -4.69
N GLN A 7 2.71 10.74 -5.59
CA GLN A 7 3.77 11.14 -6.51
C GLN A 7 4.89 11.87 -5.77
N ALA A 8 4.56 12.86 -4.94
CA ALA A 8 5.55 13.57 -4.10
C ALA A 8 6.26 12.61 -3.14
N PHE A 9 5.51 11.68 -2.52
CA PHE A 9 6.09 10.66 -1.65
C PHE A 9 7.04 9.74 -2.41
N ALA A 10 6.69 9.31 -3.62
CA ALA A 10 7.58 8.52 -4.46
C ALA A 10 8.84 9.31 -4.85
N GLU A 11 8.73 10.62 -5.12
CA GLU A 11 9.88 11.49 -5.41
C GLU A 11 10.81 11.65 -4.20
N GLU A 12 10.26 11.82 -2.99
CA GLU A 12 11.03 11.87 -1.75
C GLU A 12 11.79 10.55 -1.50
N LEU A 13 11.12 9.41 -1.70
CA LEU A 13 11.74 8.08 -1.57
C LEU A 13 12.84 7.85 -2.61
N GLU A 14 12.60 8.27 -3.86
CA GLU A 14 13.59 8.17 -4.93
C GLU A 14 14.83 9.02 -4.63
N ALA A 15 14.64 10.24 -4.10
CA ALA A 15 15.72 11.14 -3.75
C ALA A 15 16.68 10.58 -2.68
N ILE A 16 16.19 9.68 -1.81
CA ILE A 16 17.00 8.99 -0.80
C ILE A 16 17.43 7.58 -1.23
N GLY A 17 17.19 7.20 -2.50
CA GLY A 17 17.65 5.94 -3.09
C GLY A 17 16.77 4.72 -2.77
N VAL A 18 15.54 4.92 -2.29
CA VAL A 18 14.57 3.83 -2.10
C VAL A 18 13.96 3.45 -3.44
N THR A 19 13.97 2.15 -3.74
CA THR A 19 13.41 1.55 -4.97
C THR A 19 12.00 1.02 -4.77
N HIS A 20 11.73 0.50 -3.58
CA HIS A 20 10.40 0.05 -3.18
C HIS A 20 10.30 -0.04 -1.65
N CYS A 21 9.08 -0.04 -1.13
CA CYS A 21 8.82 -0.41 0.25
C CYS A 21 7.66 -1.41 0.35
N HIS A 22 7.72 -2.26 1.37
CA HIS A 22 6.67 -3.20 1.75
C HIS A 22 6.05 -2.75 3.05
N THR A 23 4.76 -2.48 3.06
CA THR A 23 3.98 -2.31 4.28
C THR A 23 3.21 -3.60 4.55
N TYR A 24 3.41 -4.16 5.74
CA TYR A 24 2.72 -5.36 6.20
C TYR A 24 1.42 -4.95 6.89
N LEU A 25 0.29 -5.42 6.39
CA LEU A 25 -1.02 -4.98 6.88
C LEU A 25 -1.40 -5.61 8.22
N GLY A 26 -0.78 -6.74 8.58
CA GLY A 26 -1.02 -7.41 9.86
C GLY A 26 -0.55 -6.60 11.07
N ASP A 27 0.59 -5.93 10.96
CA ASP A 27 1.23 -5.20 12.07
C ASP A 27 1.60 -3.73 11.73
N GLY A 28 1.39 -3.29 10.50
CA GLY A 28 1.70 -1.95 10.03
C GLY A 28 3.19 -1.65 9.92
N SER A 29 4.07 -2.63 10.07
CA SER A 29 5.50 -2.44 9.84
C SER A 29 5.77 -2.11 8.37
N THR A 30 6.80 -1.32 8.10
CA THR A 30 7.20 -0.97 6.74
C THR A 30 8.69 -1.21 6.53
N CYS A 31 9.04 -2.04 5.55
CA CYS A 31 10.41 -2.26 5.11
C CYS A 31 10.71 -1.41 3.87
N TYR A 32 11.78 -0.63 3.89
CA TYR A 32 12.28 0.15 2.76
C TYR A 32 13.48 -0.54 2.14
N TYR A 33 13.57 -0.57 0.81
CA TYR A 33 14.61 -1.26 0.07
C TYR A 33 15.29 -0.34 -0.93
N GLY A 34 16.62 -0.39 -0.98
CA GLY A 34 17.45 0.38 -1.90
C GLY A 34 18.50 -0.49 -2.61
N PRO A 35 19.40 0.14 -3.40
CA PRO A 35 20.49 -0.58 -4.05
C PRO A 35 21.45 -1.23 -3.04
N SER A 36 22.22 -2.21 -3.51
CA SER A 36 23.32 -2.84 -2.74
C SER A 36 22.89 -3.45 -1.40
N PHE A 37 21.71 -4.11 -1.36
CA PHE A 37 21.14 -4.75 -0.16
C PHE A 37 20.77 -3.79 0.98
N PHE A 38 20.63 -2.49 0.69
CA PHE A 38 20.11 -1.54 1.67
C PHE A 38 18.67 -1.90 2.06
N ARG A 39 18.44 -2.12 3.36
CA ARG A 39 17.12 -2.37 3.93
C ARG A 39 16.99 -1.64 5.27
N ILE A 40 15.90 -0.91 5.45
CA ILE A 40 15.52 -0.33 6.74
C ILE A 40 14.13 -0.85 7.11
N GLU A 41 13.98 -1.30 8.34
CA GLU A 41 12.68 -1.69 8.90
C GLU A 41 12.17 -0.58 9.82
N GLY A 42 10.99 -0.07 9.52
CA GLY A 42 10.23 0.79 10.42
C GLY A 42 9.51 -0.02 11.49
N PRO A 43 9.14 0.62 12.62
CA PRO A 43 8.43 -0.05 13.69
C PRO A 43 7.04 -0.54 13.23
N ALA A 44 6.56 -1.61 13.85
CA ALA A 44 5.15 -2.00 13.76
C ALA A 44 4.27 -0.88 14.36
N VAL A 45 3.26 -0.44 13.60
CA VAL A 45 2.41 0.71 13.93
C VAL A 45 1.02 0.27 14.37
N TRP A 46 0.61 -0.95 14.00
CA TRP A 46 -0.68 -1.53 14.35
C TRP A 46 -0.49 -2.80 15.15
N SER A 47 -1.32 -2.99 16.17
CA SER A 47 -1.13 -4.09 17.09
C SER A 47 -1.99 -5.32 16.76
N TRP A 48 -3.04 -5.23 15.93
CA TRP A 48 -4.07 -6.30 15.86
C TRP A 48 -4.89 -6.41 14.56
N THR A 49 -4.41 -5.97 13.39
CA THR A 49 -5.23 -6.15 12.17
C THR A 49 -5.17 -7.60 11.71
N THR A 50 -6.29 -8.32 11.77
CA THR A 50 -6.36 -9.70 11.27
C THR A 50 -6.45 -9.69 9.74
N VAL A 51 -5.39 -10.17 9.07
CA VAL A 51 -5.42 -10.40 7.62
C VAL A 51 -6.19 -11.67 7.32
N ALA A 52 -7.25 -11.55 6.51
CA ALA A 52 -8.12 -12.67 6.17
C ALA A 52 -7.42 -13.72 5.29
N HIS A 53 -7.82 -14.97 5.44
CA HIS A 53 -7.41 -16.07 4.57
C HIS A 53 -8.57 -17.07 4.44
N PRO A 54 -8.96 -17.50 3.23
CA PRO A 54 -8.34 -17.16 1.94
C PRO A 54 -8.59 -15.71 1.51
N ALA A 55 -7.68 -15.18 0.68
CA ALA A 55 -7.81 -13.85 0.11
C ALA A 55 -8.93 -13.77 -0.94
N SER A 56 -9.44 -12.56 -1.18
CA SER A 56 -10.52 -12.30 -2.14
C SER A 56 -10.23 -11.03 -2.94
N ALA A 57 -9.76 -11.21 -4.18
CA ALA A 57 -9.51 -10.13 -5.12
C ALA A 57 -10.77 -9.28 -5.39
N GLU A 58 -11.96 -9.90 -5.38
CA GLU A 58 -13.24 -9.19 -5.55
C GLU A 58 -13.54 -8.24 -4.39
N ARG A 59 -13.27 -8.66 -3.14
CA ARG A 59 -13.42 -7.78 -1.97
C ARG A 59 -12.41 -6.64 -1.99
N LEU A 60 -11.17 -6.93 -2.38
CA LEU A 60 -10.13 -5.91 -2.55
C LEU A 60 -10.55 -4.89 -3.61
N TYR A 61 -11.00 -5.35 -4.78
CA TYR A 61 -11.44 -4.48 -5.87
C TYR A 61 -12.55 -3.51 -5.44
N ARG A 62 -13.56 -3.99 -4.68
CA ARG A 62 -14.62 -3.11 -4.15
C ARG A 62 -14.08 -2.05 -3.18
N ALA A 63 -13.22 -2.45 -2.26
CA ALA A 63 -12.62 -1.53 -1.29
C ALA A 63 -11.77 -0.47 -2.01
N LEU A 64 -10.94 -0.91 -2.94
CA LEU A 64 -10.06 -0.07 -3.75
C LEU A 64 -10.85 0.92 -4.61
N SER A 65 -11.89 0.47 -5.32
CA SER A 65 -12.77 1.35 -6.09
C SER A 65 -13.42 2.42 -5.21
N THR A 66 -13.88 2.06 -4.02
CA THR A 66 -14.50 3.01 -3.08
C THR A 66 -13.49 4.04 -2.55
N PHE A 67 -12.24 3.59 -2.32
CA PHE A 67 -11.14 4.45 -1.91
C PHE A 67 -10.72 5.44 -3.00
N LEU A 68 -10.55 4.97 -4.24
CA LEU A 68 -10.19 5.80 -5.39
C LEU A 68 -11.28 6.81 -5.76
N ASP A 69 -12.55 6.48 -5.54
CA ASP A 69 -13.69 7.40 -5.66
C ASP A 69 -13.72 8.48 -4.57
N GLY A 70 -12.79 8.46 -3.61
CA GLY A 70 -12.71 9.42 -2.51
C GLY A 70 -13.77 9.23 -1.42
N ARG A 71 -14.48 8.09 -1.41
CA ARG A 71 -15.56 7.78 -0.47
C ARG A 71 -15.11 6.98 0.75
N MET A 72 -13.84 6.59 0.79
CA MET A 72 -13.22 5.85 1.87
C MET A 72 -11.90 6.51 2.21
N ASP A 73 -11.62 6.70 3.49
CA ASP A 73 -10.34 7.22 3.94
C ASP A 73 -9.27 6.10 3.92
N ARG A 74 -8.00 6.50 3.98
CA ARG A 74 -6.86 5.57 3.90
C ARG A 74 -6.87 4.51 5.00
N ASN A 75 -7.22 4.86 6.24
CA ASN A 75 -7.15 3.91 7.35
C ASN A 75 -8.26 2.87 7.20
N THR A 76 -9.47 3.30 6.85
CA THR A 76 -10.57 2.38 6.52
C THR A 76 -10.21 1.48 5.35
N PHE A 77 -9.59 2.03 4.29
CA PHE A 77 -9.15 1.23 3.14
C PHE A 77 -8.13 0.15 3.52
N LEU A 78 -7.10 0.49 4.29
CA LEU A 78 -6.09 -0.48 4.71
C LEU A 78 -6.68 -1.61 5.56
N HIS A 79 -7.65 -1.28 6.42
CA HIS A 79 -8.39 -2.28 7.19
C HIS A 79 -9.23 -3.20 6.29
N GLU A 80 -9.97 -2.64 5.33
CA GLU A 80 -10.75 -3.42 4.36
C GLU A 80 -9.85 -4.28 3.45
N ALA A 81 -8.69 -3.78 3.05
CA ALA A 81 -7.71 -4.52 2.27
C ALA A 81 -7.14 -5.72 3.06
N ALA A 82 -6.79 -5.52 4.34
CA ALA A 82 -6.40 -6.61 5.23
C ALA A 82 -7.54 -7.62 5.41
N GLY A 83 -8.77 -7.13 5.59
CA GLY A 83 -9.97 -7.94 5.65
C GLY A 83 -10.26 -8.71 4.36
N ALA A 84 -9.80 -8.23 3.20
CA ALA A 84 -9.85 -8.93 1.92
C ALA A 84 -8.68 -9.92 1.71
N GLY A 85 -7.72 -9.95 2.63
CA GLY A 85 -6.58 -10.87 2.63
C GLY A 85 -5.30 -10.30 2.04
N VAL A 86 -5.17 -8.98 1.91
CA VAL A 86 -3.88 -8.35 1.60
C VAL A 86 -2.98 -8.43 2.82
N GLU A 87 -1.87 -9.15 2.69
CA GLU A 87 -0.81 -9.23 3.69
C GLU A 87 0.23 -8.13 3.48
N VAL A 88 0.62 -7.90 2.22
CA VAL A 88 1.67 -6.93 1.87
C VAL A 88 1.15 -5.94 0.83
N LEU A 89 1.34 -4.66 1.12
CA LEU A 89 1.26 -3.57 0.14
C LEU A 89 2.67 -3.18 -0.26
N THR A 90 3.01 -3.39 -1.53
CA THR A 90 4.26 -2.94 -2.13
C THR A 90 4.06 -1.60 -2.81
N PHE A 91 4.81 -0.59 -2.39
CA PHE A 91 4.94 0.67 -3.10
C PHE A 91 6.22 0.62 -3.94
N ASN A 92 6.09 0.46 -5.25
CA ASN A 92 7.21 0.39 -6.17
C ASN A 92 7.51 1.79 -6.72
N VAL A 93 8.60 2.38 -6.24
CA VAL A 93 9.03 3.74 -6.61
C VAL A 93 9.49 3.74 -8.07
N THR A 94 10.28 2.74 -8.47
CA THR A 94 10.85 2.64 -9.82
C THR A 94 9.78 2.48 -10.90
N ASN A 95 8.81 1.58 -10.69
CA ASN A 95 7.76 1.28 -11.65
C ASN A 95 6.51 2.17 -11.47
N ARG A 96 6.49 3.00 -10.42
CA ARG A 96 5.37 3.87 -10.05
C ARG A 96 4.04 3.10 -9.89
N THR A 97 4.07 2.00 -9.12
CA THR A 97 2.90 1.14 -8.88
C THR A 97 2.71 0.80 -7.41
N LEU A 98 1.46 0.56 -7.03
CA LEU A 98 1.07 -0.17 -5.83
C LEU A 98 0.78 -1.63 -6.20
N THR A 99 1.25 -2.58 -5.42
CA THR A 99 0.97 -4.01 -5.62
C THR A 99 0.47 -4.63 -4.31
N PHE A 100 -0.66 -5.32 -4.38
CA PHE A 100 -1.32 -5.92 -3.22
C PHE A 100 -1.12 -7.43 -3.27
N LEU A 101 -0.49 -8.00 -2.25
CA LEU A 101 -0.11 -9.42 -2.18
C LEU A 101 -0.85 -10.11 -1.04
N ASP A 102 -1.27 -11.36 -1.26
CA ASP A 102 -1.78 -12.22 -0.19
C ASP A 102 -0.63 -12.86 0.64
N LYS A 103 -0.99 -13.71 1.60
CA LYS A 103 -0.05 -14.40 2.49
C LYS A 103 0.86 -15.38 1.76
N GLU A 104 0.42 -15.88 0.61
CA GLU A 104 1.17 -16.77 -0.27
C GLU A 104 2.10 -15.99 -1.22
N GLY A 105 2.01 -14.66 -1.24
CA GLY A 105 2.76 -13.79 -2.15
C GLY A 105 2.12 -13.68 -3.54
N SER A 106 0.87 -14.12 -3.72
CA SER A 106 0.13 -13.97 -4.96
C SER A 106 -0.37 -12.55 -5.12
N VAL A 107 -0.30 -12.03 -6.34
CA VAL A 107 -0.79 -10.68 -6.67
C VAL A 107 -2.32 -10.68 -6.74
N LEU A 108 -2.94 -9.86 -5.89
CA LEU A 108 -4.39 -9.64 -5.88
C LEU A 108 -4.79 -8.44 -6.75
N ALA A 109 -3.96 -7.40 -6.78
CA ALA A 109 -4.16 -6.20 -7.62
C ALA A 109 -2.83 -5.45 -7.84
N VAL A 110 -2.76 -4.71 -8.94
CA VAL A 110 -1.68 -3.76 -9.25
C VAL A 110 -2.32 -2.48 -9.75
N GLU A 111 -1.97 -1.36 -9.12
CA GLU A 111 -2.49 -0.04 -9.48
C GLU A 111 -1.35 0.92 -9.80
N PRO A 112 -1.49 1.80 -10.81
CA PRO A 112 -0.54 2.89 -11.02
C PRO A 112 -0.64 3.91 -9.87
N ILE A 113 0.51 4.50 -9.51
CA ILE A 113 0.52 5.70 -8.68
C ILE A 113 0.06 6.86 -9.56
N VAL A 114 -1.21 7.22 -9.47
CA VAL A 114 -1.79 8.38 -10.15
C VAL A 114 -1.88 9.57 -9.18
N PRO A 115 -1.80 10.82 -9.69
CA PRO A 115 -2.15 11.98 -8.91
C PRO A 115 -3.58 11.80 -8.37
N PHE A 116 -3.79 12.08 -7.09
CA PHE A 116 -5.15 12.16 -6.57
C PHE A 116 -5.91 13.17 -7.43
N PRO A 117 -7.13 12.88 -7.92
CA PRO A 117 -7.89 13.87 -8.67
C PRO A 117 -7.98 15.13 -7.81
N ALA A 118 -7.52 16.26 -8.37
CA ALA A 118 -7.59 17.55 -7.69
C ALA A 118 -9.01 17.72 -7.18
N ARG A 119 -9.17 17.97 -5.87
CA ARG A 119 -10.49 18.29 -5.32
C ARG A 119 -10.99 19.49 -6.10
N SER A 120 -12.01 19.28 -6.93
CA SER A 120 -12.77 20.38 -7.52
C SER A 120 -13.28 21.23 -6.38
N ASN A 121 -12.77 22.46 -6.29
CA ASN A 121 -13.20 23.47 -5.35
C ASN A 121 -14.60 23.97 -5.72
#